data_AF-A0A1D1VZE4-F1
#
_entry.id   AF-A0A1D1VZE4-F1
#
_cell.length_a   1.000
_cell.length_b   1.000
_cell.length_c   1.000
_cell.angle_alpha   90.00
_cell.angle_beta   90.00
_cell.angle_gamma   90.00
#
_symmetry.space_group_name_H-M   'P 1'
#
loop_
_entity.id
_entity.type
_entity.pdbx_description
1 polymer ?
#
loop_
_entity_poly.entity_id
_entity_poly.type
_entity_poly.pdbx_seq_one_letter_code
_entity_poly.pdbx_strand_id
1 'polypeptide(L)'
;MHPDKGLLQPWELLHNLHRGSSDVDWCEGNYVVSSFIAEFVNTLSNILFLVVPPLLIFLFQNYAKSVQKKDIFIIWVLLIAVGLSSAYFHATLSFAGQMLDELAILWLICAGFAIWMPSRFLPVGLHRRAFKMGMLAITITGTILACIRPVVNAFALMTFGIPITVMLVVEMRRCKNDKIYRLGIRTVILFGSAVFCWLNDRLMCEVWLKVCFP
;
A
#
# COMPACT_ATOMS: atom_id res chain seq x y z
N MET A 1 38.68 14.11 14.92
CA MET A 1 38.43 12.89 14.13
C MET A 1 36.94 12.84 13.85
N HIS A 2 36.55 13.17 12.61
CA HIS A 2 35.17 13.17 12.15
C HIS A 2 34.78 11.72 11.85
N PRO A 3 33.66 11.16 12.35
CA PRO A 3 33.14 9.92 11.81
C PRO A 3 32.36 10.24 10.54
N ASP A 4 32.68 9.50 9.48
CA ASP A 4 32.02 9.55 8.18
C ASP A 4 30.52 9.30 8.32
N LYS A 5 29.73 10.36 8.12
CA LYS A 5 28.28 10.29 7.95
C LYS A 5 28.00 9.99 6.49
N GLY A 6 27.93 8.72 6.10
CA GLY A 6 27.66 8.39 4.70
C GLY A 6 27.27 6.97 4.35
N LEU A 7 27.63 5.96 5.16
CA LEU A 7 27.18 4.58 4.96
C LEU A 7 26.57 4.04 6.25
N LEU A 8 25.35 3.50 6.16
CA LEU A 8 24.75 2.67 7.22
C LEU A 8 25.75 1.60 7.63
N GLN A 9 26.05 1.53 8.92
CA GLN A 9 26.98 0.51 9.39
C GLN A 9 26.32 -0.87 9.32
N PRO A 10 27.07 -1.96 9.03
CA PRO A 10 26.48 -3.30 8.85
C PRO A 10 25.61 -3.79 10.01
N TRP A 11 25.91 -3.35 11.24
CA TRP A 11 25.14 -3.69 12.44
C TRP A 11 23.77 -2.99 12.50
N GLU A 12 23.62 -1.80 11.92
CA GLU A 12 22.31 -1.11 11.81
C GLU A 12 21.40 -1.85 10.83
N LEU A 13 21.95 -2.35 9.72
CA LEU A 13 21.21 -3.14 8.74
C LEU A 13 20.71 -4.46 9.36
N LEU A 14 21.57 -5.13 10.12
CA LEU A 14 21.22 -6.34 10.88
C LEU A 14 20.13 -6.08 11.93
N HIS A 15 20.20 -4.94 12.62
CA HIS A 15 19.17 -4.54 13.58
C HIS A 15 17.81 -4.32 12.88
N ASN A 16 17.80 -3.66 11.73
CA ASN A 16 16.58 -3.39 10.97
C ASN A 16 15.91 -4.65 10.40
N LEU A 17 16.68 -5.71 10.17
CA LEU A 17 16.18 -7.02 9.74
C LEU A 17 15.76 -7.92 10.91
N HIS A 18 16.12 -7.56 12.14
CA HIS A 18 15.79 -8.35 13.32
C HIS A 18 14.27 -8.38 13.55
N ARG A 19 13.75 -9.50 14.03
CA ARG A 19 12.32 -9.63 14.37
C ARG A 19 11.95 -8.69 15.52
N GLY A 20 10.76 -8.11 15.46
CA GLY A 20 10.27 -7.16 16.48
C GLY A 20 11.07 -5.85 16.56
N SER A 21 11.82 -5.49 15.52
CA SER A 21 12.57 -4.22 15.46
C SER A 21 11.72 -3.04 14.99
N SER A 22 10.50 -3.30 14.51
CA SER A 22 9.53 -2.27 14.13
C SER A 22 9.03 -1.51 15.36
N ASP A 23 8.93 -0.18 15.25
CA ASP A 23 8.26 0.65 16.26
C ASP A 23 6.73 0.52 16.20
N VAL A 24 6.20 -0.04 15.10
CA VAL A 24 4.78 -0.28 14.88
C VAL A 24 4.43 -1.72 15.24
N ASP A 25 3.49 -1.87 16.16
CA ASP A 25 2.82 -3.11 16.56
C ASP A 25 1.30 -2.90 16.37
N TRP A 26 0.57 -3.95 15.97
CA TRP A 26 -0.88 -3.92 15.82
C TRP A 26 -1.57 -4.59 17.00
N CYS A 27 -2.90 -4.65 16.99
CA CYS A 27 -3.63 -5.18 18.14
C CYS A 27 -3.53 -6.71 18.29
N GLU A 28 -3.28 -7.44 17.20
CA GLU A 28 -3.19 -8.90 17.22
C GLU A 28 -2.07 -9.38 18.15
N GLY A 29 -2.34 -10.44 18.94
CA GLY A 29 -1.36 -10.98 19.88
C GLY A 29 -0.16 -11.65 19.20
N ASN A 30 1.04 -11.18 19.53
CA ASN A 30 2.28 -11.67 18.94
C ASN A 30 2.61 -13.13 19.32
N TYR A 31 2.86 -13.95 18.30
CA TYR A 31 3.23 -15.37 18.36
C TYR A 31 2.21 -16.28 19.08
N VAL A 32 0.94 -15.87 19.17
CA VAL A 32 -0.11 -16.62 19.88
C VAL A 32 -0.48 -17.90 19.13
N VAL A 33 -0.59 -17.86 17.80
CA VAL A 33 -0.98 -19.02 16.97
C VAL A 33 0.24 -19.83 16.49
N SER A 34 1.37 -19.17 16.24
CA SER A 34 2.59 -19.80 15.71
C SER A 34 3.83 -19.12 16.30
N SER A 35 4.84 -19.92 16.68
CA SER A 35 6.13 -19.39 17.15
C SER A 35 6.98 -18.74 16.05
N PHE A 36 6.59 -18.91 14.78
CA PHE A 36 7.33 -18.39 13.62
C PHE A 36 6.72 -17.15 12.98
N ILE A 37 5.44 -16.86 13.24
CA ILE A 37 4.67 -15.76 12.64
C ILE A 37 4.16 -14.90 13.80
N ALA A 38 4.56 -13.63 13.85
CA ALA A 38 4.18 -12.72 14.93
C ALA A 38 2.66 -12.49 14.94
N GLU A 39 2.10 -11.90 13.90
CA GLU A 39 0.67 -11.63 13.78
C GLU A 39 0.08 -12.57 12.71
N PHE A 40 -0.54 -13.66 13.12
CA PHE A 40 -0.93 -14.76 12.25
C PHE A 40 -2.09 -14.39 11.30
N VAL A 41 -3.14 -13.79 11.83
CA VAL A 41 -4.34 -13.40 11.08
C VAL A 41 -4.00 -12.26 10.12
N ASN A 42 -3.25 -11.24 10.58
CA ASN A 42 -2.77 -10.16 9.74
C ASN A 42 -1.87 -10.69 8.61
N THR A 43 -0.96 -11.63 8.90
CA THR A 43 -0.13 -12.27 7.87
C THR A 43 -0.98 -13.04 6.86
N LEU A 44 -1.94 -13.87 7.32
CA LEU A 44 -2.73 -14.72 6.43
C LEU A 44 -3.72 -13.92 5.57
N SER A 45 -4.24 -12.80 6.09
CA SER A 45 -5.17 -11.92 5.36
C SER A 45 -4.59 -11.42 4.02
N ASN A 46 -3.26 -11.33 3.92
CA ASN A 46 -2.55 -10.91 2.71
C ASN A 46 -2.63 -11.91 1.55
N ILE A 47 -3.12 -13.13 1.76
CA ILE A 47 -3.29 -14.13 0.69
C ILE A 47 -4.13 -13.62 -0.49
N LEU A 48 -5.10 -12.72 -0.22
CA LEU A 48 -5.92 -12.14 -1.27
C LEU A 48 -5.09 -11.30 -2.26
N PHE A 49 -4.09 -10.58 -1.77
CA PHE A 49 -3.15 -9.82 -2.62
C PHE A 49 -2.20 -10.72 -3.41
N LEU A 50 -1.99 -11.95 -2.96
CA LEU A 50 -1.13 -12.92 -3.65
C LEU A 50 -1.88 -13.75 -4.69
N VAL A 51 -3.17 -14.01 -4.47
CA VAL A 51 -3.97 -14.88 -5.35
C VAL A 51 -4.77 -14.09 -6.38
N VAL A 52 -5.40 -12.99 -5.98
CA VAL A 52 -6.32 -12.25 -6.85
C VAL A 52 -5.59 -11.63 -8.04
N PRO A 53 -4.45 -10.90 -7.90
CA PRO A 53 -3.81 -10.28 -9.05
C PRO A 53 -3.30 -11.28 -10.11
N PRO A 54 -2.64 -12.41 -9.77
CA PRO A 54 -2.30 -13.43 -10.76
C PRO A 54 -3.53 -14.03 -11.47
N LEU A 55 -4.61 -14.27 -10.73
CA LEU A 55 -5.86 -14.74 -11.31
C LEU A 55 -6.44 -13.73 -12.30
N LEU A 56 -6.45 -12.43 -11.95
CA LEU A 56 -6.89 -11.36 -12.85
C LEU A 56 -5.96 -11.20 -14.06
N ILE A 57 -4.64 -11.30 -13.86
CA ILE A 57 -3.65 -11.32 -14.94
C ILE A 57 -4.03 -12.39 -15.95
N PHE A 58 -4.33 -13.61 -15.49
CA PHE A 58 -4.71 -14.74 -16.33
C PHE A 58 -6.08 -14.56 -17.00
N LEU A 59 -7.11 -14.18 -16.26
CA LEU A 59 -8.47 -14.02 -16.78
C LEU A 59 -8.59 -12.90 -17.82
N PHE A 60 -7.83 -11.81 -17.64
CA PHE A 60 -7.94 -10.61 -18.47
C PHE A 60 -6.83 -10.47 -19.51
N GLN A 61 -6.04 -11.53 -19.79
CA GLN A 61 -4.95 -11.47 -20.78
C GLN A 61 -5.45 -11.02 -22.16
N ASN A 62 -6.60 -11.53 -22.61
CA ASN A 62 -7.15 -11.21 -23.92
C ASN A 62 -7.65 -9.76 -23.99
N TYR A 63 -8.34 -9.30 -22.94
CA TYR A 63 -8.76 -7.90 -22.82
C TYR A 63 -7.56 -6.95 -22.79
N ALA A 64 -6.51 -7.29 -22.05
CA ALA A 64 -5.31 -6.48 -21.96
C ALA A 64 -4.55 -6.35 -23.30
N LYS A 65 -4.58 -7.40 -24.14
CA LYS A 65 -4.06 -7.36 -25.52
C LYS A 65 -4.87 -6.39 -26.39
N SER A 66 -6.19 -6.35 -26.22
CA SER A 66 -7.09 -5.51 -27.03
C SER A 66 -7.08 -4.03 -26.63
N VAL A 67 -6.90 -3.70 -25.35
CA VAL A 67 -7.06 -2.32 -24.82
C VAL A 67 -5.77 -1.48 -24.87
N GLN A 68 -4.71 -1.94 -25.53
CA GLN A 68 -3.44 -1.23 -25.80
C GLN A 68 -2.65 -0.70 -24.59
N LYS A 69 -3.20 -0.73 -23.36
CA LYS A 69 -2.56 -0.18 -22.16
C LYS A 69 -2.06 -1.30 -21.24
N LYS A 70 -0.80 -1.68 -21.43
CA LYS A 70 -0.05 -2.60 -20.56
C LYS A 70 0.09 -2.09 -19.11
N ASP A 71 -0.25 -0.83 -18.86
CA ASP A 71 -0.19 -0.15 -17.56
C ASP A 71 -0.90 -0.94 -16.44
N ILE A 72 -1.99 -1.67 -16.73
CA ILE A 72 -2.73 -2.45 -15.71
C ILE A 72 -1.88 -3.56 -15.08
N PHE A 73 -0.95 -4.15 -15.83
CA PHE A 73 -0.05 -5.18 -15.30
C PHE A 73 0.88 -4.63 -14.22
N ILE A 74 1.27 -3.35 -14.33
CA ILE A 74 2.08 -2.68 -13.32
C ILE A 74 1.32 -2.67 -11.99
N ILE A 75 0.02 -2.35 -12.02
CA ILE A 75 -0.82 -2.33 -10.82
C ILE A 75 -0.95 -3.73 -10.21
N TRP A 76 -1.18 -4.76 -11.02
CA TRP A 76 -1.29 -6.14 -10.52
C TRP A 76 0.00 -6.63 -9.89
N VAL A 77 1.16 -6.32 -10.49
CA VAL A 77 2.47 -6.66 -9.92
C VAL A 77 2.71 -5.89 -8.61
N LEU A 78 2.37 -4.61 -8.55
CA LEU A 78 2.50 -3.81 -7.32
C LEU A 78 1.57 -4.31 -6.21
N LEU A 79 0.36 -4.78 -6.52
CA LEU A 79 -0.53 -5.42 -5.54
C LEU A 79 0.08 -6.70 -4.95
N ILE A 80 0.74 -7.52 -5.77
CA ILE A 80 1.47 -8.71 -5.28
C ILE A 80 2.63 -8.28 -4.38
N ALA A 81 3.37 -7.23 -4.77
CA ALA A 81 4.45 -6.70 -3.96
C ALA A 81 3.97 -6.20 -2.59
N VAL A 82 2.82 -5.50 -2.54
CA VAL A 82 2.16 -5.13 -1.28
C VAL A 82 1.82 -6.37 -0.45
N GLY A 83 1.16 -7.37 -1.04
CA GLY A 83 0.82 -8.59 -0.30
C GLY A 83 2.03 -9.33 0.27
N LEU A 84 3.12 -9.44 -0.50
CA LEU A 84 4.35 -10.11 -0.05
C LEU A 84 5.05 -9.33 1.06
N SER A 85 5.16 -8.02 0.91
CA SER A 85 5.83 -7.15 1.88
C SER A 85 5.02 -7.02 3.18
N SER A 86 3.71 -6.86 3.08
CA SER A 86 2.82 -6.84 4.24
C SER A 86 2.80 -8.18 4.98
N ALA A 87 2.72 -9.31 4.26
CA ALA A 87 2.83 -10.63 4.89
C ALA A 87 4.19 -10.82 5.59
N TYR A 88 5.28 -10.36 4.98
CA TYR A 88 6.61 -10.42 5.59
C TYR A 88 6.71 -9.51 6.84
N PHE A 89 6.13 -8.31 6.77
CA PHE A 89 6.07 -7.39 7.91
C PHE A 89 5.30 -8.02 9.07
N HIS A 90 4.05 -8.42 8.89
CA HIS A 90 3.24 -9.01 9.97
C HIS A 90 3.81 -10.35 10.50
N ALA A 91 4.54 -11.11 9.68
CA ALA A 91 5.19 -12.33 10.14
C ALA A 91 6.43 -12.07 11.02
N THR A 92 7.11 -10.94 10.83
CA THR A 92 8.41 -10.66 11.46
C THR A 92 8.40 -9.49 12.45
N LEU A 93 7.47 -8.54 12.28
CA LEU A 93 7.49 -7.20 12.88
C LEU A 93 8.87 -6.54 12.79
N SER A 94 9.57 -6.75 11.67
CA SER A 94 10.86 -6.12 11.41
C SER A 94 10.68 -4.73 10.83
N PHE A 95 11.57 -3.80 11.19
CA PHE A 95 11.58 -2.46 10.63
C PHE A 95 11.79 -2.48 9.10
N ALA A 96 12.64 -3.38 8.61
CA ALA A 96 12.81 -3.59 7.17
C ALA A 96 11.51 -4.05 6.50
N GLY A 97 10.77 -4.96 7.13
CA GLY A 97 9.44 -5.37 6.67
C GLY A 97 8.45 -4.22 6.63
N GLN A 98 8.40 -3.41 7.69
CA GLN A 98 7.56 -2.21 7.74
C GLN A 98 7.85 -1.27 6.57
N MET A 99 9.12 -0.97 6.32
CA MET A 99 9.51 -0.09 5.21
C MET A 99 9.16 -0.67 3.84
N LEU A 100 9.35 -1.98 3.64
CA LEU A 100 8.97 -2.64 2.39
C LEU A 100 7.46 -2.54 2.14
N ASP A 101 6.64 -2.79 3.16
CA ASP A 101 5.18 -2.74 3.05
C ASP A 101 4.70 -1.32 2.70
N GLU A 102 5.06 -0.36 3.55
CA GLU A 102 4.61 1.02 3.36
C GLU A 102 5.11 1.62 2.03
N LEU A 103 6.35 1.31 1.59
CA LEU A 103 6.86 1.74 0.29
C LEU A 103 6.12 1.06 -0.88
N ALA A 104 5.83 -0.24 -0.78
CA ALA A 104 5.06 -0.94 -1.83
C ALA A 104 3.68 -0.29 -2.02
N ILE A 105 3.02 0.10 -0.92
CA ILE A 105 1.74 0.81 -0.95
C ILE A 105 1.91 2.19 -1.61
N LEU A 106 2.94 2.96 -1.24
CA LEU A 106 3.21 4.28 -1.84
C LEU A 106 3.40 4.17 -3.36
N TRP A 107 4.18 3.19 -3.82
CA TRP A 107 4.39 2.94 -5.25
C TRP A 107 3.10 2.56 -5.97
N LEU A 108 2.28 1.69 -5.38
CA LEU A 108 0.97 1.32 -5.92
C LEU A 108 0.06 2.54 -6.09
N ILE A 109 -0.04 3.37 -5.05
CA ILE A 109 -0.87 4.57 -5.01
C ILE A 109 -0.41 5.57 -6.08
N CYS A 110 0.89 5.88 -6.13
CA CYS A 110 1.45 6.82 -7.10
C CYS A 110 1.33 6.32 -8.54
N ALA A 111 1.55 5.02 -8.79
CA ALA A 111 1.36 4.41 -10.11
C ALA A 111 -0.11 4.48 -10.54
N GLY A 112 -1.04 4.12 -9.65
CA GLY A 112 -2.48 4.21 -9.90
C GLY A 112 -2.91 5.64 -10.24
N PHE A 113 -2.42 6.62 -9.48
CA PHE A 113 -2.68 8.04 -9.74
C PHE A 113 -2.12 8.47 -11.11
N ALA A 114 -0.86 8.11 -11.41
CA ALA A 114 -0.23 8.41 -12.70
C ALA A 114 -0.97 7.80 -13.91
N ILE A 115 -1.53 6.60 -13.74
CA ILE A 115 -2.20 5.82 -14.80
C ILE A 115 -3.66 6.22 -14.98
N TRP A 116 -4.36 6.60 -13.91
CA TRP A 116 -5.81 6.82 -13.94
C TRP A 116 -6.27 8.25 -13.69
N MET A 117 -5.39 9.18 -13.30
CA MET A 117 -5.76 10.60 -13.21
C MET A 117 -6.37 11.08 -14.55
N PRO A 118 -7.60 11.61 -14.55
CA PRO A 118 -8.22 12.16 -15.75
C PRO A 118 -7.43 13.36 -16.29
N SER A 119 -7.25 13.45 -17.61
CA SER A 119 -6.44 14.51 -18.24
C SER A 119 -6.92 15.93 -17.93
N ARG A 120 -8.20 16.10 -17.55
CA ARG A 120 -8.76 17.40 -17.14
C ARG A 120 -8.20 17.96 -15.84
N PHE A 121 -7.60 17.11 -15.00
CA PHE A 121 -6.91 17.56 -13.79
C PHE A 121 -5.43 17.85 -14.03
N LEU A 122 -4.93 17.57 -15.24
CA LEU A 122 -3.56 17.93 -15.60
C LEU A 122 -3.49 19.41 -15.93
N PRO A 123 -2.41 20.11 -15.54
CA PRO A 123 -2.15 21.47 -15.96
C PRO A 123 -2.19 21.62 -17.49
N VAL A 124 -2.67 22.76 -17.97
CA VAL A 124 -2.73 23.07 -19.40
C VAL A 124 -1.33 22.96 -20.00
N GLY A 125 -1.18 22.16 -21.06
CA GLY A 125 0.10 21.90 -21.72
C GLY A 125 0.89 20.70 -21.18
N LEU A 126 0.48 20.08 -20.05
CA LEU A 126 1.17 18.90 -19.54
C LEU A 126 0.72 17.62 -20.24
N HIS A 127 1.61 17.00 -21.01
CA HIS A 127 1.34 15.72 -21.66
C HIS A 127 1.31 14.55 -20.66
N ARG A 128 0.47 13.54 -20.95
CA ARG A 128 0.31 12.35 -20.09
C ARG A 128 1.62 11.62 -19.79
N ARG A 129 2.51 11.52 -20.77
CA ARG A 129 3.83 10.88 -20.59
C ARG A 129 4.70 11.67 -19.63
N ALA A 130 4.74 12.99 -19.76
CA ALA A 130 5.49 13.86 -18.86
C ALA A 130 4.95 13.78 -17.42
N PHE A 131 3.63 13.78 -17.26
CA PHE A 131 2.99 13.57 -15.95
C PHE A 131 3.39 12.24 -15.30
N LYS A 132 3.33 11.13 -16.05
CA LYS A 132 3.76 9.81 -15.55
C LYS A 132 5.24 9.81 -15.13
N MET A 133 6.12 10.47 -15.87
CA MET A 133 7.54 10.57 -15.52
C MET A 133 7.78 11.47 -14.31
N GLY A 134 7.03 12.57 -14.18
CA GLY A 134 7.05 13.40 -12.97
C GLY A 134 6.61 12.60 -11.74
N MET A 135 5.52 11.85 -11.83
CA MET A 135 5.04 11.00 -10.73
C MET A 135 6.06 9.90 -10.37
N LEU A 136 6.70 9.29 -11.37
CA LEU A 136 7.77 8.32 -11.12
C LEU A 136 8.94 8.97 -10.37
N ALA A 137 9.38 10.15 -10.81
CA ALA A 137 10.45 10.89 -10.14
C ALA A 137 10.08 11.24 -8.70
N ILE A 138 8.86 11.75 -8.46
CA ILE A 138 8.34 12.04 -7.12
C ILE A 138 8.35 10.78 -6.24
N THR A 139 7.93 9.64 -6.79
CA THR A 139 7.89 8.36 -6.04
C THR A 139 9.29 7.87 -5.67
N ILE A 140 10.25 7.98 -6.59
CA ILE A 140 11.66 7.64 -6.33
C ILE A 140 12.25 8.57 -5.28
N THR A 141 12.05 9.88 -5.41
CA THR A 141 12.52 10.86 -4.42
C THR A 141 11.88 10.60 -3.06
N GLY A 142 10.57 10.34 -3.01
CA GLY A 142 9.86 9.98 -1.78
C GLY A 142 10.41 8.71 -1.14
N THR A 143 10.76 7.70 -1.94
CA THR A 143 11.40 6.46 -1.48
C THR A 143 12.76 6.74 -0.86
N ILE A 144 13.60 7.55 -1.51
CA ILE A 144 14.91 7.94 -0.97
C ILE A 144 14.75 8.70 0.35
N LEU A 145 13.79 9.64 0.42
CA LEU A 145 13.50 10.39 1.63
C LEU A 145 12.99 9.49 2.76
N ALA A 146 12.14 8.51 2.45
CA ALA A 146 11.65 7.53 3.42
C ALA A 146 12.80 6.67 4.00
N CYS A 147 13.78 6.29 3.18
CA CYS A 147 14.97 5.58 3.66
C CYS A 147 15.83 6.42 4.63
N ILE A 148 15.77 7.76 4.56
CA ILE A 148 16.51 8.67 5.45
C ILE A 148 15.67 9.06 6.68
N ARG A 149 14.36 9.24 6.47
CA ARG A 149 13.38 9.66 7.47
C ARG A 149 12.10 8.83 7.30
N PRO A 150 12.02 7.65 7.93
CA PRO A 150 10.91 6.71 7.81
C PRO A 150 9.54 7.34 8.07
N VAL A 151 9.47 8.26 9.03
CA VAL A 151 8.26 9.01 9.41
C VAL A 151 7.63 9.76 8.23
N VAL A 152 8.41 10.18 7.23
CA VAL A 152 7.89 10.87 6.03
C VAL A 152 6.93 9.99 5.25
N ASN A 153 7.17 8.68 5.23
CA ASN A 153 6.38 7.73 4.46
C ASN A 153 4.95 7.60 4.99
N ALA A 154 4.80 7.50 6.31
CA ALA A 154 3.48 7.47 6.97
C ALA A 154 2.66 8.72 6.66
N PHE A 155 3.27 9.92 6.71
CA PHE A 155 2.60 11.17 6.34
C PHE A 155 2.24 11.22 4.85
N ALA A 156 3.12 10.75 3.97
CA ALA A 156 2.85 10.69 2.54
C ALA A 156 1.63 9.81 2.25
N LEU A 157 1.58 8.60 2.82
CA LEU A 157 0.45 7.67 2.64
C LEU A 157 -0.87 8.27 3.09
N MET A 158 -0.91 8.86 4.29
CA MET A 158 -2.12 9.50 4.82
C MET A 158 -2.56 10.70 3.97
N THR A 159 -1.60 11.46 3.43
CA THR A 159 -1.87 12.64 2.60
C THR A 159 -2.39 12.26 1.21
N PHE A 160 -1.87 11.20 0.58
CA PHE A 160 -2.30 10.78 -0.75
C PHE A 160 -3.67 10.07 -0.75
N GLY A 161 -4.08 9.46 0.37
CA GLY A 161 -5.39 8.79 0.48
C GLY A 161 -6.57 9.73 0.25
N ILE A 162 -6.55 10.93 0.85
CA ILE A 162 -7.62 11.93 0.75
C ILE A 162 -7.89 12.38 -0.70
N PRO A 163 -6.92 12.92 -1.46
CA PRO A 163 -7.16 13.40 -2.82
C PRO A 163 -7.60 12.28 -3.77
N ILE A 164 -7.15 11.04 -3.55
CA ILE A 164 -7.56 9.89 -4.35
C ILE A 164 -9.01 9.52 -4.08
N THR A 165 -9.44 9.47 -2.81
CA THR A 165 -10.84 9.24 -2.47
C THR A 165 -11.74 10.35 -2.99
N VAL A 166 -11.32 11.62 -2.88
CA VAL A 166 -12.05 12.75 -3.47
C VAL A 166 -12.17 12.60 -4.99
N MET A 167 -11.07 12.29 -5.69
CA MET A 167 -11.08 12.06 -7.13
C MET A 167 -12.04 10.92 -7.50
N LEU A 168 -11.99 9.80 -6.79
CA LEU A 168 -12.88 8.66 -7.01
C LEU A 168 -14.35 9.08 -6.87
N VAL A 169 -14.71 9.76 -5.77
CA VAL A 169 -16.09 10.22 -5.54
C VAL A 169 -16.55 11.19 -6.63
N VAL A 170 -15.69 12.12 -7.05
CA VAL A 170 -16.00 13.07 -8.13
C VAL A 170 -16.21 12.35 -9.46
N GLU A 171 -15.39 11.36 -9.83
CA GLU A 171 -15.60 10.58 -11.06
C GLU A 171 -16.84 9.70 -10.98
N MET A 172 -17.13 9.08 -9.83
CA MET A 172 -18.33 8.27 -9.66
C MET A 172 -19.59 9.10 -9.88
N ARG A 173 -19.67 10.32 -9.34
CA ARG A 173 -20.81 11.24 -9.53
C ARG A 173 -20.99 11.68 -10.98
N ARG A 174 -19.93 11.62 -11.80
CA ARG A 174 -19.98 11.98 -13.23
C ARG A 174 -20.24 10.79 -14.14
N CYS A 175 -20.11 9.56 -13.63
CA CYS A 175 -20.28 8.36 -14.42
C CYS A 175 -21.76 8.13 -14.71
N LYS A 176 -22.13 8.11 -16.00
CA LYS A 176 -23.51 7.81 -16.44
C LYS A 176 -23.80 6.31 -16.57
N ASN A 177 -22.78 5.46 -16.43
CA ASN A 177 -22.93 4.01 -16.60
C ASN A 177 -23.26 3.37 -15.25
N ASP A 178 -24.49 2.88 -15.11
CA ASP A 178 -24.98 2.28 -13.87
C ASP A 178 -24.13 1.11 -13.36
N LYS A 179 -23.51 0.33 -14.25
CA LYS A 179 -22.66 -0.80 -13.85
C LYS A 179 -21.40 -0.30 -13.14
N ILE A 180 -20.77 0.74 -13.67
CA ILE A 180 -19.56 1.35 -13.10
C ILE A 180 -19.93 2.10 -11.81
N TYR A 181 -21.06 2.80 -11.80
CA TYR A 181 -21.56 3.49 -10.60
C TYR A 181 -21.80 2.53 -9.43
N ARG A 182 -22.48 1.39 -9.68
CA ARG A 182 -22.69 0.34 -8.65
C ARG A 182 -21.38 -0.28 -8.17
N LEU A 183 -20.43 -0.52 -9.08
CA LEU A 183 -19.09 -1.00 -8.70
C LEU A 183 -18.40 0.02 -7.79
N GLY A 184 -18.45 1.30 -8.14
CA GLY A 184 -17.89 2.38 -7.34
C GLY A 184 -18.50 2.46 -5.93
N ILE A 185 -19.83 2.35 -5.79
CA ILE A 185 -20.48 2.30 -4.47
C ILE A 185 -19.95 1.14 -3.64
N ARG A 186 -19.84 -0.06 -4.22
CA ARG A 186 -19.28 -1.24 -3.51
C ARG A 186 -17.85 -0.98 -3.06
N THR A 187 -17.02 -0.37 -3.89
CA THR A 187 -15.65 0.02 -3.54
C THR A 187 -15.62 1.00 -2.37
N VAL A 188 -16.45 2.05 -2.38
CA VAL A 188 -16.51 3.03 -1.28
C VAL A 188 -17.00 2.40 0.02
N ILE A 189 -18.00 1.52 -0.03
CA ILE A 189 -18.47 0.79 1.16
C ILE A 189 -17.36 -0.10 1.71
N LEU A 190 -16.72 -0.91 0.88
CA LEU A 190 -15.63 -1.79 1.30
C LEU A 190 -14.45 -1.00 1.89
N PHE A 191 -14.08 0.12 1.26
CA PHE A 191 -13.02 0.99 1.78
C PHE A 191 -13.43 1.63 3.11
N GLY A 192 -14.67 2.11 3.24
CA GLY A 192 -15.18 2.65 4.50
C GLY A 192 -15.18 1.62 5.62
N SER A 193 -15.59 0.37 5.33
CA SER A 193 -15.50 -0.74 6.27
C SER A 193 -14.06 -1.06 6.67
N ALA A 194 -13.11 -1.04 5.72
CA ALA A 194 -11.70 -1.26 6.01
C ALA A 194 -11.13 -0.17 6.94
N VAL A 195 -11.43 1.10 6.67
CA VAL A 195 -11.03 2.22 7.55
C VAL A 195 -11.67 2.11 8.93
N PHE A 196 -12.93 1.69 9.00
CA PHE A 196 -13.60 1.45 10.28
C PHE A 196 -12.92 0.33 11.07
N CYS A 197 -12.60 -0.80 10.45
CA CYS A 197 -11.87 -1.90 11.10
C CYS A 197 -10.49 -1.43 11.59
N TRP A 198 -9.75 -0.69 10.75
CA TRP A 198 -8.45 -0.13 11.12
C TRP A 198 -8.52 0.85 12.30
N LEU A 199 -9.51 1.73 12.32
CA LEU A 199 -9.74 2.63 13.45
C LEU A 199 -10.10 1.86 14.73
N ASN A 200 -10.90 0.81 14.59
CA ASN A 200 -11.33 -0.03 15.70
C ASN A 200 -10.14 -0.78 16.31
N ASP A 201 -9.27 -1.35 15.47
CA ASP A 201 -8.02 -1.97 15.87
C ASP A 201 -7.12 -0.99 16.65
N ARG A 202 -6.99 0.25 16.18
CA ARG A 202 -6.15 1.28 16.82
C ARG A 202 -6.73 1.86 18.11
N LEU A 203 -8.04 2.12 18.15
CA LEU A 203 -8.66 2.86 19.26
C LEU A 203 -9.22 1.96 20.35
N MET A 204 -9.62 0.73 20.01
CA MET A 204 -10.33 -0.17 20.93
C MET A 204 -9.51 -1.43 21.22
N CYS A 205 -8.19 -1.41 21.00
CA CYS A 205 -7.36 -2.60 21.13
C CYS A 205 -7.49 -3.29 22.50
N GLU A 206 -7.44 -2.51 23.59
CA GLU A 206 -7.60 -3.06 24.94
C GLU A 206 -8.93 -3.79 25.15
N VAL A 207 -9.99 -3.35 24.47
CA VAL A 207 -11.31 -3.98 24.56
C VAL A 207 -11.28 -5.34 23.85
N TRP A 208 -10.68 -5.41 22.67
CA TRP A 208 -10.55 -6.65 21.89
C TRP A 208 -9.69 -7.69 22.60
N LEU A 209 -8.56 -7.27 23.17
CA LEU A 209 -7.69 -8.14 23.96
C LEU A 209 -8.42 -8.69 25.20
N LYS A 210 -9.26 -7.89 25.87
CA LYS A 210 -10.05 -8.33 27.03
C LYS A 210 -11.11 -9.38 26.70
N VAL A 211 -11.66 -9.37 25.48
CA VAL A 211 -12.63 -10.37 25.03
C VAL A 211 -11.99 -11.56 24.30
N CYS A 212 -10.65 -11.65 24.33
CA CYS A 212 -9.87 -12.69 23.66
C CYS A 212 -10.20 -12.81 22.17
N PHE A 213 -10.47 -11.68 21.51
CA PHE A 213 -10.60 -11.67 20.06
C PHE A 213 -9.20 -11.87 19.46
N PRO A 214 -9.04 -12.81 18.52
CA PRO A 214 -7.75 -13.08 17.88
C PRO A 214 -7.28 -11.89 17.05
#